data_AF-A0AAU9AS60-F1
#
_entry.id   AF-A0AAU9AS60-F1
#
_cell.length_a   1.000
_cell.length_b   1.000
_cell.length_c   1.000
_cell.angle_alpha   90.00
_cell.angle_beta   90.00
_cell.angle_gamma   90.00
#
_symmetry.space_group_name_H-M   'P 1'
#
loop_
_entity.id
_entity.type
_entity.pdbx_description
1 polymer ?
#
loop_
_entity_poly.entity_id
_entity_poly.type
_entity_poly.pdbx_seq_one_letter_code
_entity_poly.pdbx_strand_id
1 'polypeptide(L)'
;MNGFRPLGPIRPYFAVLALTLSLAACERAAPSAAAPAEPAAPPDLAQGPVAATLSADGRTLAVGVAERSLEEGAAEFFNQRADKFDKVAILAQGKRDDVYQALVRAEAASDPKRDGGRCRDGREVVLRHLEFNLGSMSMTSNQDLESCLRRIRVVAQRRSADGGFEYDLEKTDDDGSTSPIYLRYDGKDYVRAAAH
;
A
#
# COMPACT_ATOMS: atom_id res chain seq x y z
N MET A 1 31.72 -0.65 -53.16
CA MET A 1 32.22 0.69 -52.80
C MET A 1 31.49 1.07 -51.52
N ASN A 2 32.01 1.25 -50.31
CA ASN A 2 33.33 1.22 -49.64
C ASN A 2 32.97 0.79 -48.19
N GLY A 3 33.70 0.03 -47.39
CA GLY A 3 35.07 -0.46 -47.40
C GLY A 3 35.42 -0.74 -45.94
N PHE A 4 35.31 -2.01 -45.52
CA PHE A 4 35.88 -2.50 -44.26
C PHE A 4 37.41 -2.58 -44.43
N ARG A 5 38.16 -2.08 -43.44
CA ARG A 5 39.60 -2.34 -43.33
C ARG A 5 39.91 -3.01 -41.98
N PRO A 6 40.52 -4.21 -41.99
CA PRO A 6 41.14 -4.81 -40.81
C PRO A 6 42.62 -4.42 -40.75
N LEU A 7 43.18 -4.35 -39.54
CA LEU A 7 44.63 -4.40 -39.31
C LEU A 7 44.87 -5.35 -38.14
N GLY A 8 45.27 -6.59 -38.45
CA GLY A 8 46.19 -7.32 -37.59
C GLY A 8 47.62 -7.05 -38.05
N PRO A 9 48.61 -7.85 -37.63
CA PRO A 9 48.98 -8.23 -36.28
C PRO A 9 50.46 -7.88 -36.01
N ILE A 10 50.88 -7.63 -34.77
CA ILE A 10 52.31 -7.67 -34.41
C ILE A 10 52.48 -8.33 -33.03
N ARG A 11 52.89 -9.60 -33.06
CA ARG A 11 53.83 -10.24 -32.13
C ARG A 11 55.17 -10.35 -32.90
N PRO A 12 56.36 -10.57 -32.30
CA PRO A 12 56.59 -11.32 -31.05
C PRO A 12 57.83 -10.92 -30.19
N TYR A 13 58.01 -11.68 -29.10
CA TYR A 13 59.26 -12.18 -28.50
C TYR A 13 60.00 -11.46 -27.35
N PHE A 14 60.14 -12.24 -26.25
CA PHE A 14 61.22 -12.34 -25.23
C PHE A 14 61.50 -11.06 -24.38
N ALA A 15 61.77 -11.08 -23.08
CA ALA A 15 62.22 -12.12 -22.17
C ALA A 15 61.83 -11.77 -20.71
N VAL A 16 61.89 -12.82 -19.89
CA VAL A 16 61.86 -12.88 -18.42
C VAL A 16 62.60 -11.73 -17.72
N LEU A 17 61.97 -11.12 -16.72
CA LEU A 17 62.68 -10.77 -15.49
C LEU A 17 61.73 -10.85 -14.29
N ALA A 18 61.87 -11.94 -13.54
CA ALA A 18 61.37 -12.02 -12.18
C ALA A 18 62.20 -11.05 -11.33
N LEU A 19 61.55 -10.10 -10.66
CA LEU A 19 62.09 -9.42 -9.50
C LEU A 19 61.03 -9.40 -8.40
N THR A 20 61.04 -10.48 -7.61
CA THR A 20 60.53 -10.47 -6.24
C THR A 20 61.44 -9.56 -5.42
N LEU A 21 60.90 -8.52 -4.77
CA LEU A 21 61.47 -7.93 -3.55
C LEU A 21 60.43 -7.10 -2.79
N SER A 22 60.11 -7.63 -1.61
CA SER A 22 59.96 -6.90 -0.35
C SER A 22 58.69 -6.10 -0.09
N LEU A 23 57.80 -6.78 0.63
CA LEU A 23 56.96 -6.26 1.73
C LEU A 23 57.42 -4.91 2.30
N ALA A 24 56.71 -3.85 1.94
CA ALA A 24 56.51 -2.72 2.83
C ALA A 24 55.07 -2.82 3.35
N ALA A 25 54.94 -3.23 4.62
CA ALA A 25 53.69 -3.17 5.36
C ALA A 25 53.24 -1.70 5.43
N CYS A 26 52.35 -1.33 4.53
CA CYS A 26 51.51 -0.16 4.69
C CYS A 26 50.19 -0.72 5.22
N GLU A 27 50.04 -0.77 6.55
CA GLU A 27 48.75 -0.98 7.20
C GLU A 27 47.83 0.19 6.85
N ARG A 28 47.34 0.19 5.62
CA ARG A 28 46.15 0.93 5.26
C ARG A 28 45.01 0.11 5.83
N ALA A 29 44.55 0.48 7.02
CA ALA A 29 43.30 -0.01 7.57
C ALA A 29 42.26 0.02 6.43
N ALA A 30 41.89 -1.16 5.94
CA ALA A 30 40.87 -1.27 4.92
C ALA A 30 39.63 -0.59 5.47
N PRO A 31 38.96 0.31 4.72
CA PRO A 31 37.67 0.81 5.14
C PRO A 31 36.81 -0.44 5.36
N SER A 32 36.41 -0.68 6.61
CA SER A 32 35.45 -1.71 6.96
C SER A 32 34.28 -1.49 6.01
N ALA A 33 34.02 -2.46 5.13
CA ALA A 33 32.86 -2.42 4.26
C ALA A 33 31.67 -2.26 5.20
N ALA A 34 31.07 -1.07 5.20
CA ALA A 34 29.81 -0.86 5.88
C ALA A 34 28.88 -1.92 5.32
N ALA A 35 28.32 -2.75 6.21
CA ALA A 35 27.31 -3.71 5.80
C ALA A 35 26.27 -2.96 4.97
N PRO A 36 25.78 -3.53 3.85
CA PRO A 36 24.76 -2.88 3.05
C PRO A 36 23.63 -2.47 3.99
N ALA A 37 23.33 -1.17 4.03
CA ALA A 37 22.28 -0.64 4.87
C ALA A 37 20.99 -1.41 4.55
N GLU A 38 20.46 -2.11 5.54
CA GLU A 38 19.19 -2.78 5.40
C GLU A 38 18.15 -1.74 4.97
N PRO A 39 17.33 -2.01 3.93
CA PRO A 39 16.34 -1.05 3.48
C PRO A 39 15.47 -0.62 4.66
N ALA A 40 15.42 0.68 4.94
CA ALA A 40 14.55 1.21 5.98
C ALA A 40 13.11 0.75 5.72
N ALA A 41 12.43 0.27 6.76
CA ALA A 41 11.03 -0.11 6.65
C ALA A 41 10.21 1.07 6.10
N PRO A 42 9.18 0.82 5.27
CA PRO A 42 8.31 1.88 4.77
C PRO A 42 7.75 2.74 5.91
N PRO A 43 7.61 4.06 5.72
CA PRO A 43 7.05 4.92 6.75
C PRO A 43 5.61 4.49 7.07
N ASP A 44 5.24 4.51 8.36
CA ASP A 44 3.87 4.25 8.76
C ASP A 44 3.00 5.51 8.62
N LEU A 45 2.31 5.62 7.48
CA LEU A 45 1.37 6.70 7.20
C LEU A 45 0.03 6.62 7.98
N ALA A 46 -0.17 5.59 8.81
CA ALA A 46 -1.36 5.50 9.63
C ALA A 46 -1.30 6.42 10.87
N GLN A 47 -0.13 6.95 11.20
CA GLN A 47 0.07 7.83 12.35
C GLN A 47 -0.49 9.23 12.09
N GLY A 48 -1.37 9.71 12.97
CA GLY A 48 -1.92 11.06 12.89
C GLY A 48 -3.17 11.25 13.75
N PRO A 49 -3.77 12.45 13.68
CA PRO A 49 -4.87 12.85 14.56
C PRO A 49 -6.22 12.20 14.21
N VAL A 50 -6.37 11.63 13.00
CA VAL A 50 -7.60 10.96 12.58
C VAL A 50 -7.66 9.56 13.20
N ALA A 51 -8.79 9.26 13.80
CA ALA A 51 -9.14 7.96 14.36
C ALA A 51 -10.37 7.39 13.65
N ALA A 52 -10.45 6.06 13.62
CA ALA A 52 -11.65 5.31 13.24
C ALA A 52 -12.06 4.41 14.41
N THR A 53 -13.31 4.50 14.84
CA THR A 53 -13.86 3.72 15.96
C THR A 53 -15.18 3.08 15.58
N LEU A 54 -15.44 1.90 16.12
CA LEU A 54 -16.70 1.19 15.94
C LEU A 54 -17.52 1.29 17.22
N SER A 55 -18.84 1.42 17.08
CA SER A 55 -19.77 1.23 18.19
C SER A 55 -19.66 -0.20 18.74
N ALA A 56 -20.05 -0.40 20.01
CA ALA A 56 -19.93 -1.70 20.67
C ALA A 56 -20.71 -2.82 19.97
N ASP A 57 -21.83 -2.48 19.31
CA ASP A 57 -22.62 -3.42 18.50
C ASP A 57 -22.09 -3.59 17.07
N GLY A 58 -21.09 -2.80 16.68
CA GLY A 58 -20.49 -2.77 15.35
C GLY A 58 -21.38 -2.16 14.27
N ARG A 59 -22.48 -1.48 14.61
CA ARG A 59 -23.40 -0.95 13.60
C ARG A 59 -23.02 0.42 13.06
N THR A 60 -22.22 1.17 13.79
CA THR A 60 -21.80 2.53 13.43
C THR A 60 -20.28 2.61 13.41
N LEU A 61 -19.75 3.22 12.36
CA LEU A 61 -18.36 3.64 12.24
C LEU A 61 -18.29 5.14 12.44
N ALA A 62 -17.45 5.60 13.38
CA ALA A 62 -17.06 7.00 13.50
C ALA A 62 -15.65 7.21 12.94
N VAL A 63 -15.46 8.19 12.06
CA VAL A 63 -14.14 8.60 11.56
C VAL A 63 -13.96 10.09 11.71
N GLY A 64 -12.88 10.51 12.36
CA GLY A 64 -12.64 11.93 12.59
C GLY A 64 -11.46 12.22 13.49
N VAL A 65 -11.38 13.47 13.92
CA VAL A 65 -10.42 13.97 14.90
C VAL A 65 -11.10 14.18 16.25
N ALA A 66 -10.34 14.55 17.29
CA ALA A 66 -10.88 14.71 18.65
C ALA A 66 -12.04 15.71 18.73
N GLU A 67 -12.02 16.74 17.89
CA GLU A 67 -13.00 17.81 17.88
C GLU A 67 -14.29 17.44 17.13
N ARG A 68 -14.22 16.55 16.14
CA ARG A 68 -15.35 16.24 15.26
C ARG A 68 -15.16 14.92 14.50
N SER A 69 -16.25 14.15 14.39
CA SER A 69 -16.32 12.90 13.62
C SER A 69 -17.50 12.84 12.66
N LEU A 70 -17.29 12.13 11.56
CA LEU A 70 -18.32 11.58 10.69
C LEU A 70 -18.80 10.28 11.31
N GLU A 71 -20.10 10.05 11.29
CA GLU A 71 -20.68 8.76 11.67
C GLU A 71 -21.40 8.17 10.45
N GLU A 72 -21.18 6.89 10.20
CA GLU A 72 -21.84 6.17 9.11
C GLU A 72 -22.32 4.80 9.60
N GLY A 73 -23.55 4.45 9.22
CA GLY A 73 -24.11 3.13 9.52
C GLY A 73 -23.53 2.06 8.59
N ALA A 74 -23.31 0.85 9.11
CA ALA A 74 -22.77 -0.26 8.33
C ALA A 74 -23.58 -0.56 7.05
N ALA A 75 -24.91 -0.47 7.14
CA ALA A 75 -25.79 -0.67 6.01
C ALA A 75 -25.61 0.39 4.91
N GLU A 76 -25.28 1.63 5.23
CA GLU A 76 -24.97 2.65 4.22
C GLU A 76 -23.55 2.45 3.69
N PHE A 77 -22.60 2.24 4.59
CA PHE A 77 -21.18 2.07 4.27
C PHE A 77 -20.93 0.91 3.30
N PHE A 78 -21.59 -0.22 3.51
CA PHE A 78 -21.49 -1.43 2.68
C PHE A 78 -22.59 -1.54 1.62
N ASN A 79 -23.34 -0.47 1.34
CA ASN A 79 -24.44 -0.47 0.37
C ASN A 79 -25.44 -1.65 0.58
N GLN A 80 -25.88 -1.81 1.83
CA GLN A 80 -26.88 -2.77 2.33
C GLN A 80 -26.46 -4.25 2.31
N ARG A 81 -25.21 -4.56 1.95
CA ARG A 81 -24.68 -5.94 1.91
C ARG A 81 -24.27 -6.50 3.27
N ALA A 82 -23.94 -5.61 4.21
CA ALA A 82 -23.68 -5.95 5.59
C ALA A 82 -24.35 -4.93 6.51
N ASP A 83 -24.76 -5.39 7.69
CA ASP A 83 -25.41 -4.57 8.72
C ASP A 83 -24.53 -4.34 9.95
N LYS A 84 -23.29 -4.85 9.92
CA LYS A 84 -22.34 -4.78 11.02
C LYS A 84 -20.90 -4.77 10.52
N PHE A 85 -20.11 -3.83 11.03
CA PHE A 85 -18.65 -3.81 10.93
C PHE A 85 -18.01 -4.83 11.87
N ASP A 86 -17.01 -5.56 11.37
CA ASP A 86 -16.16 -6.43 12.17
C ASP A 86 -14.83 -5.76 12.53
N LYS A 87 -14.28 -4.98 11.58
CA LYS A 87 -12.95 -4.38 11.70
C LYS A 87 -12.89 -3.06 10.97
N VAL A 88 -12.14 -2.12 11.52
CA VAL A 88 -11.76 -0.89 10.83
C VAL A 88 -10.29 -0.56 11.09
N ALA A 89 -9.64 0.06 10.12
CA ALA A 89 -8.30 0.61 10.26
C ALA A 89 -8.13 1.87 9.41
N ILE A 90 -7.41 2.86 9.96
CA ILE A 90 -6.81 3.92 9.14
C ILE A 90 -5.55 3.34 8.51
N LEU A 91 -5.49 3.35 7.19
CA LEU A 91 -4.33 2.89 6.44
C LEU A 91 -3.34 4.04 6.22
N ALA A 92 -3.88 5.21 5.90
CA ALA A 92 -3.13 6.42 5.63
C ALA A 92 -3.93 7.63 6.08
N GLN A 93 -3.24 8.67 6.51
CA GLN A 93 -3.86 9.95 6.79
C GLN A 93 -2.91 11.11 6.54
N GLY A 94 -3.48 12.29 6.24
CA GLY A 94 -2.76 13.53 5.97
C GLY A 94 -3.65 14.75 6.17
N LYS A 95 -3.06 15.95 6.07
CA LYS A 95 -3.77 17.22 6.13
C LYS A 95 -3.24 18.19 5.08
N ARG A 96 -4.12 18.63 4.17
CA ARG A 96 -3.83 19.66 3.18
C ARG A 96 -4.59 20.92 3.55
N ASP A 97 -3.87 21.97 3.94
CA ASP A 97 -4.46 23.19 4.49
C ASP A 97 -5.39 22.85 5.67
N ASP A 98 -6.68 23.17 5.61
CA ASP A 98 -7.67 22.82 6.65
C ASP A 98 -8.43 21.50 6.40
N VAL A 99 -8.06 20.76 5.35
CA VAL A 99 -8.72 19.51 4.96
C VAL A 99 -7.92 18.31 5.45
N TYR A 100 -8.51 17.53 6.33
CA TYR A 100 -8.03 16.20 6.70
C TYR A 100 -8.38 15.21 5.60
N GLN A 101 -7.43 14.32 5.29
CA GLN A 101 -7.59 13.23 4.35
C GLN A 101 -7.30 11.92 5.08
N ALA A 102 -8.13 10.90 4.87
CA ALA A 102 -7.91 9.58 5.44
C ALA A 102 -8.31 8.48 4.47
N LEU A 103 -7.48 7.44 4.37
CA LEU A 103 -7.82 6.18 3.72
C LEU A 103 -8.23 5.17 4.78
N VAL A 104 -9.50 4.82 4.81
CA VAL A 104 -10.10 3.89 5.76
C VAL A 104 -10.30 2.53 5.09
N ARG A 105 -9.93 1.46 5.78
CA ARG A 105 -10.35 0.10 5.44
C ARG A 105 -11.36 -0.37 6.47
N ALA A 106 -12.57 -0.71 6.03
CA ALA A 106 -13.56 -1.36 6.87
C ALA A 106 -13.89 -2.76 6.34
N GLU A 107 -14.15 -3.68 7.25
CA GLU A 107 -14.51 -5.05 6.92
C GLU A 107 -15.77 -5.49 7.67
N ALA A 108 -16.53 -6.37 7.03
CA ALA A 108 -17.69 -7.03 7.61
C ALA A 108 -17.80 -8.48 7.14
N ALA A 109 -18.46 -9.32 7.91
CA ALA A 109 -18.96 -10.59 7.40
C ALA A 109 -20.09 -10.31 6.40
N SER A 110 -20.05 -10.98 5.25
CA SER A 110 -21.14 -10.87 4.28
C SER A 110 -22.40 -11.57 4.81
N ASP A 111 -23.58 -11.02 4.52
CA ASP A 111 -24.84 -11.67 4.91
C ASP A 111 -25.06 -12.94 4.05
N PRO A 112 -25.11 -14.14 4.66
CA PRO A 112 -25.26 -15.40 3.93
C PRO A 112 -26.63 -15.58 3.26
N LYS A 113 -27.60 -14.69 3.52
CA LYS A 113 -28.93 -14.68 2.89
C LYS A 113 -29.03 -13.67 1.76
N ARG A 114 -28.11 -12.71 1.67
CA ARG A 114 -28.04 -11.75 0.56
C ARG A 114 -27.46 -12.42 -0.69
N ASP A 115 -27.75 -11.84 -1.84
CA ASP A 115 -27.25 -12.30 -3.14
C ASP A 115 -27.45 -13.79 -3.43
N GLY A 116 -28.52 -14.39 -2.91
CA GLY A 116 -28.82 -15.82 -3.07
C GLY A 116 -27.83 -16.75 -2.36
N GLY A 117 -27.11 -16.26 -1.35
CA GLY A 117 -26.11 -17.04 -0.60
C GLY A 117 -24.74 -17.13 -1.27
N ARG A 118 -24.53 -16.41 -2.38
CA ARG A 118 -23.24 -16.36 -3.09
C ARG A 118 -22.07 -15.85 -2.23
N CYS A 119 -22.37 -15.04 -1.21
CA CYS A 119 -21.37 -14.47 -0.30
C CYS A 119 -21.32 -15.15 1.07
N ARG A 120 -21.93 -16.33 1.23
CA ARG A 120 -22.06 -17.00 2.54
C ARG A 120 -20.77 -17.14 3.35
N ASP A 121 -19.65 -17.36 2.66
CA ASP A 121 -18.33 -17.54 3.29
C ASP A 121 -17.38 -16.34 3.00
N GLY A 122 -17.93 -15.22 2.51
CA GLY A 122 -17.19 -14.04 2.10
C GLY A 122 -17.06 -12.98 3.19
N ARG A 123 -16.28 -11.94 2.88
CA ARG A 123 -16.20 -10.70 3.67
C ARG A 123 -16.46 -9.51 2.75
N GLU A 124 -17.06 -8.45 3.27
CA GLU A 124 -17.01 -7.13 2.66
C GLU A 124 -15.71 -6.44 3.06
N VAL A 125 -15.03 -5.76 2.13
CA VAL A 125 -13.78 -5.01 2.42
C VAL A 125 -13.77 -3.69 1.67
N VAL A 126 -14.34 -2.64 2.24
CA VAL A 126 -14.40 -1.34 1.59
C VAL A 126 -13.17 -0.50 1.93
N LEU A 127 -12.54 0.09 0.91
CA LEU A 127 -11.47 1.07 1.04
C LEU A 127 -12.02 2.45 0.70
N ARG A 128 -12.17 3.32 1.68
CA ARG A 128 -12.79 4.63 1.47
C ARG A 128 -11.82 5.77 1.71
N HIS A 129 -11.73 6.65 0.73
CA HIS A 129 -11.09 7.95 0.91
C HIS A 129 -12.10 8.93 1.52
N LEU A 130 -11.68 9.63 2.57
CA LEU A 130 -12.47 10.62 3.28
C LEU A 130 -11.71 11.93 3.27
N GLU A 131 -12.40 13.02 2.91
CA GLU A 131 -11.86 14.38 2.93
C GLU A 131 -12.79 15.28 3.73
N PHE A 132 -12.35 15.77 4.88
CA PHE A 132 -13.18 16.60 5.74
C PHE A 132 -12.40 17.76 6.34
N ASN A 133 -13.06 18.92 6.46
CA ASN A 133 -12.60 19.98 7.34
C ASN A 133 -13.58 20.08 8.53
N LEU A 134 -13.25 20.92 9.52
CA LEU A 134 -14.07 21.04 10.73
C LEU A 134 -15.45 21.67 10.50
N GLY A 135 -15.69 22.32 9.36
CA GLY A 135 -16.96 22.96 8.99
C GLY A 135 -17.84 22.09 8.08
N SER A 136 -17.25 21.50 7.04
CA SER A 136 -17.85 20.61 6.06
C SER A 136 -17.16 19.25 6.12
N MET A 137 -17.91 18.23 6.51
CA MET A 137 -17.45 16.86 6.43
C MET A 137 -17.97 16.26 5.13
N SER A 138 -17.07 15.98 4.19
CA SER A 138 -17.42 15.38 2.90
C SER A 138 -16.84 13.99 2.77
N MET A 139 -17.52 13.16 2.00
CA MET A 139 -17.07 11.82 1.68
C MET A 139 -16.80 11.76 0.18
N THR A 140 -15.53 11.72 -0.21
CA THR A 140 -15.10 11.55 -1.59
C THR A 140 -14.69 10.10 -1.79
N SER A 141 -15.69 9.22 -1.92
CA SER A 141 -15.43 7.81 -2.22
C SER A 141 -14.72 7.69 -3.56
N ASN A 142 -13.64 6.90 -3.62
CA ASN A 142 -13.00 6.61 -4.88
C ASN A 142 -13.05 5.14 -5.30
N GLN A 143 -13.14 4.15 -4.40
CA GLN A 143 -13.26 2.74 -4.82
C GLN A 143 -13.87 1.84 -3.73
N ASP A 144 -15.10 1.37 -3.92
CA ASP A 144 -15.62 0.25 -3.13
C ASP A 144 -15.00 -1.05 -3.68
N LEU A 145 -14.20 -1.72 -2.86
CA LEU A 145 -13.73 -3.07 -3.14
C LEU A 145 -14.69 -4.09 -2.56
N GLU A 146 -15.43 -4.76 -3.43
CA GLU A 146 -16.48 -5.68 -2.99
C GLU A 146 -15.91 -7.10 -2.96
N SER A 147 -15.46 -7.57 -1.80
CA SER A 147 -14.96 -8.95 -1.65
C SER A 147 -16.08 -10.00 -1.54
N CYS A 148 -17.34 -9.56 -1.45
CA CYS A 148 -18.52 -10.41 -1.56
C CYS A 148 -18.86 -10.67 -3.01
N LEU A 149 -18.81 -11.96 -3.35
CA LEU A 149 -19.44 -12.70 -4.46
C LEU A 149 -18.60 -13.92 -4.84
N ARG A 150 -17.54 -14.27 -4.07
CA ARG A 150 -16.36 -15.04 -4.53
C ARG A 150 -15.64 -14.39 -5.71
N ARG A 151 -16.20 -13.30 -6.26
CA ARG A 151 -15.70 -12.65 -7.46
C ARG A 151 -14.56 -11.69 -7.18
N ILE A 152 -14.26 -11.28 -5.95
CA ILE A 152 -13.03 -10.54 -5.62
C ILE A 152 -12.55 -10.99 -4.24
N ARG A 153 -11.27 -11.30 -4.09
CA ARG A 153 -10.64 -11.67 -2.81
C ARG A 153 -9.33 -10.92 -2.66
N VAL A 154 -9.06 -10.37 -1.47
CA VAL A 154 -7.73 -9.84 -1.15
C VAL A 154 -6.75 -11.00 -0.95
N VAL A 155 -5.72 -11.06 -1.80
CA VAL A 155 -4.68 -12.09 -1.78
C VAL A 155 -3.44 -11.59 -1.04
N ALA A 156 -3.04 -10.35 -1.29
CA ALA A 156 -1.92 -9.71 -0.61
C ALA A 156 -2.16 -8.21 -0.42
N GLN A 157 -1.52 -7.65 0.60
CA GLN A 157 -1.43 -6.23 0.86
C GLN A 157 0.04 -5.87 1.08
N ARG A 158 0.52 -4.82 0.42
CA ARG A 158 1.90 -4.31 0.58
C ARG A 158 1.90 -2.81 0.81
N ARG A 159 2.95 -2.36 1.52
CA ARG A 159 3.28 -0.96 1.71
C ARG A 159 4.59 -0.68 0.96
N SER A 160 4.58 0.34 0.11
CA SER A 160 5.72 0.75 -0.69
C SER A 160 6.58 1.75 0.08
N ALA A 161 7.88 1.82 -0.22
CA ALA A 161 8.83 2.69 0.49
C ALA A 161 8.51 4.19 0.35
N ASP A 162 7.82 4.58 -0.72
CA ASP A 162 7.27 5.92 -0.95
C ASP A 162 5.95 6.18 -0.21
N GLY A 163 5.52 5.23 0.63
CA GLY A 163 4.29 5.30 1.40
C GLY A 163 3.05 4.80 0.65
N GLY A 164 3.18 4.31 -0.57
CA GLY A 164 2.06 3.74 -1.33
C GLY A 164 1.47 2.47 -0.69
N PHE A 165 0.22 2.18 -1.03
CA PHE A 165 -0.46 0.93 -0.67
C PHE A 165 -0.81 0.15 -1.91
N GLU A 166 -0.52 -1.15 -1.89
CA GLU A 166 -0.80 -2.06 -2.98
C GLU A 166 -1.67 -3.20 -2.49
N TYR A 167 -2.68 -3.55 -3.27
CA TYR A 167 -3.55 -4.68 -3.04
C TYR A 167 -3.53 -5.59 -4.26
N ASP A 168 -3.10 -6.83 -4.04
CA ASP A 168 -3.33 -7.91 -4.99
C ASP A 168 -4.67 -8.53 -4.66
N LEU A 169 -5.52 -8.57 -5.67
CA LEU A 169 -6.84 -9.14 -5.58
C LEU A 169 -6.95 -10.25 -6.62
N GLU A 170 -7.71 -11.27 -6.29
CA GLU A 170 -8.11 -12.30 -7.24
C GLU A 170 -9.59 -12.13 -7.52
N LYS A 171 -9.94 -11.94 -8.79
CA LYS A 171 -11.31 -11.92 -9.25
C LYS A 171 -11.70 -13.31 -9.71
N THR A 172 -12.88 -13.81 -9.32
CA THR A 172 -13.48 -15.00 -9.96
C THR A 172 -14.54 -14.53 -10.93
N ASP A 173 -14.45 -14.95 -12.19
CA ASP A 173 -15.42 -14.64 -13.23
C ASP A 173 -16.59 -15.65 -13.24
N ASP A 174 -17.61 -15.39 -14.06
CA ASP A 174 -18.85 -16.18 -14.07
C ASP A 174 -18.66 -17.61 -14.56
N ASP A 175 -17.62 -17.85 -15.35
CA ASP A 175 -17.20 -19.17 -15.81
C ASP A 175 -16.34 -19.92 -14.78
N GLY A 176 -16.09 -19.32 -13.61
CA GLY A 176 -15.28 -19.86 -12.53
C GLY A 176 -13.77 -19.69 -12.73
N SER A 177 -13.33 -19.04 -13.81
CA SER A 177 -11.92 -18.67 -13.99
C SER A 177 -11.52 -17.57 -13.02
N THR A 178 -10.22 -17.47 -12.72
CA THR A 178 -9.68 -16.39 -11.86
C THR A 178 -8.78 -15.44 -12.64
N SER A 179 -8.91 -14.15 -12.36
CA SER A 179 -8.13 -13.08 -12.96
C SER A 179 -7.56 -12.13 -11.89
N PRO A 180 -6.28 -11.74 -11.96
CA PRO A 180 -5.71 -10.84 -10.97
C PRO A 180 -6.19 -9.40 -11.19
N ILE A 181 -6.52 -8.69 -10.11
CA ILE A 181 -6.72 -7.24 -10.10
C ILE A 181 -5.66 -6.64 -9.19
N TYR A 182 -5.02 -5.58 -9.67
CA TYR A 182 -4.01 -4.86 -8.93
C TYR A 182 -4.49 -3.45 -8.65
N LEU A 183 -4.56 -3.10 -7.36
CA LEU A 183 -4.83 -1.72 -6.95
C LEU A 183 -3.62 -1.10 -6.29
N ARG A 184 -3.38 0.16 -6.63
CA ARG A 184 -2.29 0.95 -6.08
C ARG A 184 -2.81 2.33 -5.69
N TYR A 185 -2.54 2.71 -4.46
CA TYR A 185 -2.77 4.04 -3.92
C TYR A 185 -1.42 4.73 -3.72
N ASP A 186 -1.29 5.96 -4.22
CA ASP A 186 -0.08 6.76 -4.02
C ASP A 186 -0.08 7.36 -2.61
N GLY A 187 0.97 7.06 -1.84
CA GLY A 187 1.12 7.56 -0.47
C GLY A 187 1.32 9.08 -0.41
N LYS A 188 1.82 9.69 -1.49
CA LYS A 188 2.16 11.13 -1.54
C LYS A 188 0.96 12.03 -1.29
N ASP A 189 -0.25 11.56 -1.57
CA ASP A 189 -1.49 12.30 -1.34
C ASP A 189 -1.79 12.44 0.18
N TYR A 190 -1.24 11.53 0.99
CA TYR A 190 -1.41 11.48 2.45
C TYR A 190 -0.22 12.09 3.22
N VAL A 191 0.95 12.29 2.59
CA VAL A 191 2.17 12.77 3.28
C VAL A 191 2.16 14.27 3.58
N ARG A 192 1.23 15.05 3.01
CA ARG A 192 1.15 16.48 3.36
C ARG A 192 0.71 16.61 4.81
N ALA A 193 1.65 16.98 5.68
CA ALA A 193 1.37 17.36 7.06
C ALA A 193 0.83 18.80 7.11
N ALA A 194 0.09 19.09 8.18
CA ALA A 194 -0.38 20.43 8.52
C ALA A 194 0.78 21.42 8.43
N ALA A 195 0.73 22.38 7.51
CA ALA A 195 1.56 23.56 7.63
C ALA A 195 1.14 24.28 8.92
N HIS A 196 2.05 24.34 9.88
CA HIS A 196 1.87 25.08 11.13
C HIS A 196 1.79 26.59 10.87
#